data_AF-A0A9D8KL49-F1
#
_entry.id   AF-A0A9D8KL49-F1
#
_cell.length_a   1.000
_cell.length_b   1.000
_cell.length_c   1.000
_cell.angle_alpha   90.00
_cell.angle_beta   90.00
_cell.angle_gamma   90.00
#
_symmetry.space_group_name_H-M   'P 1'
#
loop_
_entity.id
_entity.type
_entity.pdbx_description
1 polymer ?
#
loop_
_entity_poly.entity_id
_entity_poly.type
_entity_poly.pdbx_seq_one_letter_code
_entity_poly.pdbx_strand_id
1 'polypeptide(L)'
;MKALKLIREDGYENVHYASLGEQKFKTLVVADRKDEQEQWFEQPEIECVPEEVSDIIRNYTLPYIDLGNTEDEYLLEQATNKVVSVVVENVLETQPFIPRNRNGRPIGEGVAFCDMLVGRIQNGELAGTAVYIKQTESGFRQPKDFFKMVGRIFPCKLTEIHIQTIDNYKLTINNPSNYVVEGSIELAEWLTNYQLLQQIEKSKDNSSRNRDRKNILERTHEGIVSAVINNGSNAGIMVMTKKLQTVFIPKHRVSYECDSSFVNLDEVVSVFDRVEFKITGANTQKPSPNQRERHIIHDYIRIEGDMKVLEEAPQDALIEMIDDKKVIGRLFKVRFISFDPQSLHTVELVDFPGIKIKMKDSGSLNRVPFKQGDEISVVIQDAHYRWVDAKSRGRRVAKKTEEVSSNSQNTEEKKCLFRIKSRFNSFYPNRVNSKILSTFFTS
;
A
#
# COMPACT_ATOMS: atom_id res chain seq x y z
N MET A 1 -9.81 -7.96 -16.64
CA MET A 1 -10.53 -7.46 -17.84
C MET A 1 -10.29 -8.40 -19.01
N LYS A 2 -11.37 -8.94 -19.58
CA LYS A 2 -11.36 -9.80 -20.76
C LYS A 2 -10.77 -9.04 -21.95
N ALA A 3 -10.10 -9.79 -22.83
CA ALA A 3 -9.61 -9.23 -24.09
C ALA A 3 -10.78 -8.76 -24.98
N LEU A 4 -10.60 -7.65 -25.71
CA LEU A 4 -11.64 -7.12 -26.63
C LEU A 4 -12.18 -8.17 -27.61
N LYS A 5 -11.33 -9.12 -28.01
CA LYS A 5 -11.72 -10.23 -28.90
C LYS A 5 -12.84 -11.08 -28.28
N LEU A 6 -12.77 -11.38 -26.99
CA LEU A 6 -13.77 -12.18 -26.28
C LEU A 6 -15.11 -11.42 -26.20
N ILE A 7 -15.08 -10.11 -25.95
CA ILE A 7 -16.29 -9.27 -25.92
C ILE A 7 -16.98 -9.25 -27.30
N ARG A 8 -16.20 -9.27 -28.40
CA ARG A 8 -16.74 -9.41 -29.76
C ARG A 8 -17.31 -10.80 -30.03
N GLU A 9 -16.65 -11.84 -29.53
CA GLU A 9 -17.15 -13.22 -29.61
C GLU A 9 -18.46 -13.39 -28.83
N ASP A 10 -18.65 -12.62 -27.75
CA ASP A 10 -19.92 -12.52 -27.02
C ASP A 10 -21.02 -11.79 -27.82
N GLY A 11 -20.76 -11.35 -29.06
CA GLY A 11 -21.75 -10.76 -29.97
C GLY A 11 -21.94 -9.24 -29.85
N TYR A 12 -20.98 -8.53 -29.25
CA TYR A 12 -20.99 -7.06 -29.20
C TYR A 12 -20.31 -6.43 -30.42
N GLU A 13 -20.93 -5.39 -30.98
CA GLU A 13 -20.41 -4.62 -32.10
C GLU A 13 -19.69 -3.35 -31.65
N ASN A 14 -18.86 -2.79 -32.54
CA ASN A 14 -18.09 -1.56 -32.30
C ASN A 14 -17.26 -1.56 -31.00
N VAL A 15 -16.75 -2.71 -30.56
CA VAL A 15 -16.00 -2.85 -29.32
C VAL A 15 -14.63 -2.15 -29.38
N HIS A 16 -14.43 -1.16 -28.51
CA HIS A 16 -13.18 -0.40 -28.37
C HIS A 16 -12.95 0.09 -26.93
N TYR A 17 -11.70 0.39 -26.58
CA TYR A 17 -11.39 1.06 -25.31
C TYR A 17 -11.91 2.49 -25.33
N ALA A 18 -12.53 2.93 -24.23
CA ALA A 18 -12.95 4.31 -24.05
C ALA A 18 -11.76 5.26 -24.21
N SER A 19 -12.00 6.47 -24.73
CA SER A 19 -10.95 7.47 -24.89
C SER A 19 -11.42 8.89 -24.60
N LEU A 20 -10.52 9.72 -24.09
CA LEU A 20 -10.70 11.17 -23.93
C LEU A 20 -9.56 11.88 -24.70
N GLY A 21 -9.87 12.43 -25.87
CA GLY A 21 -8.86 12.92 -26.79
C GLY A 21 -7.94 11.79 -27.28
N GLU A 22 -6.63 11.97 -27.20
CA GLU A 22 -5.64 10.92 -27.55
C GLU A 22 -5.48 9.84 -26.46
N GLN A 23 -6.02 10.07 -25.27
CA GLN A 23 -5.84 9.17 -24.13
C GLN A 23 -6.85 8.02 -24.17
N LYS A 24 -6.35 6.77 -24.19
CA LYS A 24 -7.17 5.55 -24.08
C LYS A 24 -7.22 5.03 -22.65
N PHE A 25 -8.41 4.66 -22.18
CA PHE A 25 -8.64 4.01 -20.89
C PHE A 25 -8.55 2.49 -21.08
N LYS A 26 -7.55 1.85 -20.48
CA LYS A 26 -7.32 0.39 -20.62
C LYS A 26 -8.23 -0.46 -19.72
N THR A 27 -9.09 0.20 -18.96
CA THR A 27 -9.92 -0.34 -17.88
C THR A 27 -11.41 -0.10 -18.12
N LEU A 28 -11.75 0.48 -19.27
CA LEU A 28 -13.13 0.76 -19.66
C LEU A 28 -13.28 0.48 -21.15
N VAL A 29 -14.11 -0.50 -21.48
CA VAL A 29 -14.44 -0.87 -22.85
C VAL A 29 -15.84 -0.40 -23.16
N VAL A 30 -16.07 0.12 -24.37
CA VAL A 30 -17.38 0.55 -24.86
C VAL A 30 -17.73 -0.26 -26.11
N ALA A 31 -19.01 -0.58 -26.24
CA ALA A 31 -19.59 -1.27 -27.37
C ALA A 31 -21.01 -0.78 -27.64
N ASP A 32 -21.57 -1.18 -28.78
CA ASP A 32 -22.99 -0.95 -29.05
C ASP A 32 -23.84 -1.82 -28.12
N ARG A 33 -24.95 -1.24 -27.64
CA ARG A 33 -25.88 -1.95 -26.76
C ARG A 33 -26.70 -2.95 -27.58
N LYS A 34 -26.88 -4.16 -27.03
CA LYS A 34 -27.83 -5.15 -27.57
C LYS A 34 -29.28 -4.82 -27.18
N ASP A 35 -30.24 -5.25 -27.98
CA ASP A 35 -31.67 -5.08 -27.69
C ASP A 35 -32.06 -5.63 -26.31
N GLU A 36 -31.59 -6.83 -25.98
CA GLU A 36 -31.75 -7.50 -24.68
C GLU A 36 -30.48 -7.39 -23.84
N GLN A 37 -30.11 -6.16 -23.45
CA GLN A 37 -28.93 -5.95 -22.59
C GLN A 37 -29.26 -6.17 -21.11
N GLU A 38 -28.79 -7.28 -20.56
CA GLU A 38 -28.74 -7.53 -19.11
C GLU A 38 -27.69 -6.62 -18.44
N GLN A 39 -28.05 -5.96 -17.34
CA GLN A 39 -27.08 -5.25 -16.52
C GLN A 39 -26.32 -6.20 -15.60
N TRP A 40 -25.14 -5.78 -15.14
CA TRP A 40 -24.31 -6.60 -14.25
C TRP A 40 -25.07 -7.10 -13.01
N PHE A 41 -25.99 -6.31 -12.46
CA PHE A 41 -26.78 -6.68 -11.28
C PHE A 41 -27.99 -7.55 -11.60
N GLU A 42 -28.28 -7.85 -12.87
CA GLU A 42 -29.40 -8.71 -13.29
C GLU A 42 -28.96 -10.18 -13.44
N GLN A 43 -27.66 -10.48 -13.29
CA GLN A 43 -27.10 -11.82 -13.41
C GLN A 43 -27.39 -12.70 -12.18
N PRO A 44 -27.71 -14.00 -12.36
CA PRO A 44 -28.13 -14.90 -11.27
C PRO A 44 -27.02 -15.22 -10.26
N GLU A 45 -25.75 -15.02 -10.60
CA GLU A 45 -24.61 -15.24 -9.70
C GLU A 45 -24.37 -14.08 -8.72
N ILE A 46 -25.14 -12.99 -8.85
CA ILE A 46 -25.02 -11.81 -7.98
C ILE A 46 -25.71 -12.07 -6.65
N GLU A 47 -24.98 -11.80 -5.57
CA GLU A 47 -25.51 -11.93 -4.22
C GLU A 47 -26.43 -10.75 -3.91
N CYS A 48 -27.68 -11.08 -3.61
CA CYS A 48 -28.69 -10.10 -3.24
C CYS A 48 -28.82 -9.93 -1.74
N VAL A 49 -29.23 -8.72 -1.37
CA VAL A 49 -29.49 -8.33 0.00
C VAL A 49 -31.01 -8.34 0.26
N PRO A 50 -31.45 -8.79 1.46
CA PRO A 50 -32.87 -8.85 1.81
C PRO A 50 -33.58 -7.49 1.83
N GLU A 51 -34.91 -7.50 1.67
CA GLU A 51 -35.75 -6.28 1.67
C GLU A 51 -35.63 -5.49 2.98
N GLU A 52 -35.55 -6.22 4.09
CA GLU A 52 -35.68 -5.69 5.44
C GLU A 52 -34.54 -4.72 5.79
N VAL A 53 -33.39 -4.83 5.11
CA VAL A 53 -32.24 -3.95 5.29
C VAL A 53 -32.10 -2.91 4.18
N SER A 54 -33.00 -2.90 3.19
CA SER A 54 -32.92 -1.99 2.03
C SER A 54 -33.06 -0.53 2.44
N ASP A 55 -33.92 -0.20 3.40
CA ASP A 55 -34.07 1.17 3.91
C ASP A 55 -32.82 1.65 4.66
N ILE A 56 -32.17 0.75 5.40
CA ILE A 56 -30.89 1.04 6.06
C ILE A 56 -29.86 1.35 4.98
N ILE A 57 -29.72 0.49 3.97
CA ILE A 57 -28.78 0.70 2.87
C ILE A 57 -29.06 2.01 2.13
N ARG A 58 -30.33 2.31 1.81
CA ARG A 58 -30.74 3.59 1.21
C ARG A 58 -30.33 4.78 2.07
N ASN A 59 -30.46 4.69 3.39
CA ASN A 59 -29.95 5.74 4.27
C ASN A 59 -28.42 5.88 4.16
N TYR A 60 -27.68 4.79 4.03
CA TYR A 60 -26.23 4.82 3.84
C TYR A 60 -25.79 5.32 2.45
N THR A 61 -26.64 5.29 1.42
CA THR A 61 -26.31 5.91 0.11
C THR A 61 -26.38 7.43 0.17
N LEU A 62 -27.22 7.99 1.05
CA LEU A 62 -27.37 9.44 1.23
C LEU A 62 -26.33 10.04 2.20
N PRO A 63 -26.04 11.36 2.13
CA PRO A 63 -26.35 12.25 1.01
C PRO A 63 -25.50 11.91 -0.22
N TYR A 64 -26.00 12.27 -1.40
CA TYR A 64 -25.25 12.17 -2.65
C TYR A 64 -24.19 13.28 -2.71
N ILE A 65 -22.93 12.91 -2.93
CA ILE A 65 -21.79 13.83 -2.98
C ILE A 65 -21.19 13.80 -4.39
N ASP A 66 -21.13 14.97 -5.01
CA ASP A 66 -20.34 15.18 -6.24
C ASP A 66 -19.01 15.83 -5.86
N LEU A 67 -17.91 15.10 -6.08
CA LEU A 67 -16.54 15.53 -5.76
C LEU A 67 -16.16 16.87 -6.41
N GLY A 68 -16.80 17.24 -7.54
CA GLY A 68 -16.51 18.48 -8.24
C GLY A 68 -17.27 19.71 -7.75
N ASN A 69 -18.34 19.52 -6.97
CA ASN A 69 -19.36 20.57 -6.76
C ASN A 69 -19.85 20.72 -5.31
N THR A 70 -19.40 19.89 -4.37
CA THR A 70 -19.95 19.90 -2.98
C THR A 70 -19.03 20.66 -2.02
N GLU A 71 -19.43 21.87 -1.63
CA GLU A 71 -18.72 22.71 -0.64
C GLU A 71 -19.39 22.73 0.75
N ASP A 72 -20.56 22.12 0.91
CA ASP A 72 -21.32 22.11 2.16
C ASP A 72 -20.67 21.17 3.19
N GLU A 73 -20.00 21.76 4.21
CA GLU A 73 -19.32 21.03 5.27
C GLU A 73 -20.26 20.07 6.04
N TYR A 74 -21.54 20.43 6.22
CA TYR A 74 -22.51 19.59 6.95
C TYR A 74 -22.91 18.35 6.14
N LEU A 75 -23.10 18.48 4.83
CA LEU A 75 -23.35 17.34 3.95
C LEU A 75 -22.13 16.42 3.86
N LEU A 76 -20.93 17.00 3.78
CA LEU A 76 -19.67 16.25 3.78
C LEU A 76 -19.47 15.47 5.09
N GLU A 77 -19.78 16.07 6.24
CA GLU A 77 -19.71 15.39 7.54
C GLU A 77 -20.71 14.23 7.62
N GLN A 78 -21.96 14.45 7.21
CA GLN A 78 -22.97 13.38 7.16
C GLN A 78 -22.57 12.23 6.23
N ALA A 79 -22.03 12.53 5.05
CA ALA A 79 -21.55 11.51 4.12
C ALA A 79 -20.36 10.73 4.71
N THR A 80 -19.43 11.42 5.37
CA THR A 80 -18.25 10.81 6.01
C THR A 80 -18.66 9.85 7.12
N ASN A 81 -19.66 10.21 7.93
CA ASN A 81 -20.19 9.37 9.02
C ASN A 81 -20.90 8.10 8.53
N LYS A 82 -21.19 8.00 7.22
CA LYS A 82 -21.81 6.84 6.57
C LYS A 82 -20.83 6.05 5.70
N VAL A 83 -19.53 6.30 5.85
CA VAL A 83 -18.48 5.47 5.26
C VAL A 83 -18.33 4.19 6.08
N VAL A 84 -18.27 3.05 5.39
CA VAL A 84 -18.09 1.72 5.97
C VAL A 84 -16.72 1.16 5.60
N SER A 85 -16.26 0.13 6.32
CA SER A 85 -15.07 -0.63 5.97
C SER A 85 -15.47 -1.91 5.24
N VAL A 86 -14.73 -2.23 4.18
CA VAL A 86 -15.04 -3.33 3.26
C VAL A 86 -13.78 -4.14 3.03
N VAL A 87 -13.87 -5.47 3.16
CA VAL A 87 -12.82 -6.39 2.71
C VAL A 87 -13.18 -6.90 1.32
N VAL A 88 -12.25 -6.82 0.38
CA VAL A 88 -12.45 -7.30 -0.99
C VAL A 88 -12.26 -8.80 -1.03
N GLU A 89 -13.30 -9.53 -1.43
CA GLU A 89 -13.31 -10.99 -1.48
C GLU A 89 -13.03 -11.53 -2.89
N ASN A 90 -13.49 -10.82 -3.92
CA ASN A 90 -13.36 -11.28 -5.30
C ASN A 90 -13.35 -10.12 -6.30
N VAL A 91 -13.08 -10.45 -7.57
CA VAL A 91 -13.23 -9.55 -8.72
C VAL A 91 -14.13 -10.22 -9.75
N LEU A 92 -15.20 -9.54 -10.14
CA LEU A 92 -15.98 -9.87 -11.34
C LEU A 92 -15.37 -9.16 -12.54
N GLU A 93 -14.89 -9.91 -13.51
CA GLU A 93 -14.26 -9.31 -14.69
C GLU A 93 -15.31 -8.88 -15.73
N THR A 94 -15.09 -7.74 -16.37
CA THR A 94 -15.81 -7.34 -17.60
C THR A 94 -17.33 -7.33 -17.46
N GLN A 95 -17.81 -6.71 -16.40
CA GLN A 95 -19.22 -6.58 -16.10
C GLN A 95 -19.86 -5.45 -16.92
N PRO A 96 -20.99 -5.71 -17.60
CA PRO A 96 -21.67 -4.71 -18.42
C PRO A 96 -22.46 -3.73 -17.55
N PHE A 97 -22.35 -2.45 -17.83
CA PHE A 97 -23.18 -1.41 -17.24
C PHE A 97 -23.53 -0.35 -18.27
N ILE A 98 -24.67 0.29 -18.07
CA ILE A 98 -25.13 1.39 -18.92
C ILE A 98 -24.65 2.70 -18.28
N PRO A 99 -23.74 3.46 -18.91
CA PRO A 99 -23.31 4.76 -18.38
C PRO A 99 -24.50 5.70 -18.25
N ARG A 100 -24.60 6.39 -17.11
CA ARG A 100 -25.69 7.34 -16.84
C ARG A 100 -25.13 8.74 -16.57
N ASN A 101 -25.86 9.76 -17.00
CA ASN A 101 -25.55 11.14 -16.65
C ASN A 101 -25.99 11.45 -15.21
N ARG A 102 -25.69 12.67 -14.75
CA ARG A 102 -26.04 13.14 -13.39
C ARG A 102 -27.53 13.05 -13.05
N ASN A 103 -28.41 12.99 -14.05
CA ASN A 103 -29.86 12.86 -13.86
C ASN A 103 -30.32 11.39 -13.93
N GLY A 104 -29.39 10.43 -13.87
CA GLY A 104 -29.67 8.99 -13.95
C GLY A 104 -30.08 8.49 -15.33
N ARG A 105 -30.00 9.33 -16.38
CA ARG A 105 -30.39 8.92 -17.74
C ARG A 105 -29.21 8.30 -18.48
N PRO A 106 -29.42 7.22 -19.26
CA PRO A 106 -28.38 6.64 -20.11
C PRO A 106 -27.67 7.70 -20.97
N ILE A 107 -26.35 7.60 -21.07
CA ILE A 107 -25.53 8.42 -21.96
C ILE A 107 -25.37 7.68 -23.29
N GLY A 108 -26.14 8.12 -24.29
CA GLY A 108 -26.12 7.50 -25.61
C GLY A 108 -26.73 6.09 -25.62
N GLU A 109 -26.45 5.36 -26.70
CA GLU A 109 -26.98 4.02 -26.97
C GLU A 109 -25.95 2.91 -26.72
N GLY A 110 -24.82 3.24 -26.09
CA GLY A 110 -23.73 2.29 -25.84
C GLY A 110 -23.84 1.55 -24.50
N VAL A 111 -23.11 0.44 -24.39
CA VAL A 111 -22.83 -0.27 -23.13
C VAL A 111 -21.35 -0.14 -22.81
N ALA A 112 -21.03 -0.07 -21.52
CA ALA A 112 -19.66 -0.07 -21.03
C ALA A 112 -19.35 -1.33 -20.22
N PHE A 113 -18.08 -1.75 -20.23
CA PHE A 113 -17.59 -2.88 -19.46
C PHE A 113 -16.42 -2.46 -18.58
N CYS A 114 -16.46 -2.87 -17.32
CA CYS A 114 -15.35 -2.71 -16.39
C CYS A 114 -15.22 -3.94 -15.48
N ASP A 115 -14.06 -4.13 -14.87
CA ASP A 115 -13.96 -5.07 -13.77
C ASP A 115 -14.64 -4.47 -12.52
N MET A 116 -15.18 -5.31 -11.64
CA MET A 116 -15.85 -4.89 -10.41
C MET A 116 -15.28 -5.66 -9.22
N LEU A 117 -14.99 -4.99 -8.12
CA LEU A 117 -14.68 -5.64 -6.85
C LEU A 117 -15.98 -6.13 -6.22
N VAL A 118 -15.91 -7.31 -5.62
CA VAL A 118 -16.91 -7.80 -4.67
C VAL A 118 -16.34 -7.63 -3.29
N GLY A 119 -16.95 -6.74 -2.52
CA GLY A 119 -16.56 -6.41 -1.16
C GLY A 119 -17.57 -6.89 -0.14
N ARG A 120 -17.10 -7.21 1.06
CA ARG A 120 -17.94 -7.48 2.23
C ARG A 120 -17.77 -6.42 3.28
N ILE A 121 -18.87 -5.78 3.69
CA ILE A 121 -18.86 -4.82 4.79
C ILE A 121 -18.46 -5.52 6.10
N GLN A 122 -17.54 -4.92 6.86
CA GLN A 122 -16.96 -5.52 8.06
C GLN A 122 -17.52 -4.94 9.38
N ASN A 123 -18.22 -3.81 9.33
CA ASN A 123 -18.59 -3.06 10.53
C ASN A 123 -20.02 -2.51 10.46
N GLY A 124 -20.57 -2.24 11.65
CA GLY A 124 -21.90 -1.66 11.81
C GLY A 124 -23.04 -2.63 11.50
N GLU A 125 -24.24 -2.08 11.37
CA GLU A 125 -25.49 -2.82 11.13
C GLU A 125 -25.54 -3.51 9.76
N LEU A 126 -24.64 -3.12 8.84
CA LEU A 126 -24.54 -3.68 7.49
C LEU A 126 -23.44 -4.75 7.38
N ALA A 127 -22.80 -5.15 8.47
CA ALA A 127 -21.75 -6.16 8.45
C ALA A 127 -22.22 -7.46 7.77
N GLY A 128 -21.39 -8.01 6.88
CA GLY A 128 -21.72 -9.18 6.05
C GLY A 128 -22.41 -8.84 4.72
N THR A 129 -22.87 -7.61 4.51
CA THR A 129 -23.51 -7.20 3.25
C THR A 129 -22.50 -7.14 2.10
N ALA A 130 -22.88 -7.71 0.95
CA ALA A 130 -22.13 -7.60 -0.29
C ALA A 130 -22.25 -6.19 -0.89
N VAL A 131 -21.13 -5.65 -1.36
CA VAL A 131 -21.07 -4.38 -2.08
C VAL A 131 -20.20 -4.53 -3.33
N TYR A 132 -20.70 -4.02 -4.45
CA TYR A 132 -20.04 -4.09 -5.74
C TYR A 132 -19.43 -2.74 -6.09
N ILE A 133 -18.14 -2.72 -6.43
CA ILE A 133 -17.39 -1.47 -6.64
C ILE A 133 -16.78 -1.52 -8.03
N LYS A 134 -17.22 -0.65 -8.92
CA LYS A 134 -16.67 -0.54 -10.28
C LYS A 134 -15.19 -0.17 -10.22
N GLN A 135 -14.41 -0.64 -11.19
CA GLN A 135 -12.98 -0.29 -11.29
C GLN A 135 -12.76 1.23 -11.36
N THR A 136 -13.70 1.96 -11.94
CA THR A 136 -13.71 3.43 -12.00
C THR A 136 -13.86 4.08 -10.63
N GLU A 137 -14.42 3.37 -9.65
CA GLU A 137 -14.72 3.83 -8.29
C GLU A 137 -13.77 3.23 -7.22
N SER A 138 -12.73 2.50 -7.65
CA SER A 138 -11.89 1.66 -6.78
C SER A 138 -10.68 2.38 -6.16
N GLY A 139 -10.73 3.71 -6.08
CA GLY A 139 -9.71 4.53 -5.43
C GLY A 139 -8.44 4.76 -6.26
N PHE A 140 -7.62 5.70 -5.80
CA PHE A 140 -6.47 6.22 -6.57
C PHE A 140 -5.22 5.32 -6.52
N ARG A 141 -5.22 4.31 -5.63
CA ARG A 141 -4.13 3.35 -5.44
C ARG A 141 -4.38 1.98 -6.07
N GLN A 142 -5.43 1.85 -6.90
CA GLN A 142 -5.71 0.59 -7.57
C GLN A 142 -4.49 0.08 -8.36
N PRO A 143 -4.08 -1.19 -8.18
CA PRO A 143 -2.98 -1.81 -8.92
C PRO A 143 -3.32 -1.98 -10.40
N LYS A 144 -2.31 -2.16 -11.26
CA LYS A 144 -2.54 -2.50 -12.68
C LYS A 144 -3.28 -3.84 -12.83
N ASP A 145 -2.90 -4.80 -11.99
CA ASP A 145 -3.56 -6.09 -11.87
C ASP A 145 -4.59 -5.99 -10.74
N PHE A 146 -5.86 -5.89 -11.12
CA PHE A 146 -6.95 -5.54 -10.22
C PHE A 146 -7.23 -6.63 -9.17
N PHE A 147 -6.92 -7.89 -9.47
CA PHE A 147 -7.00 -9.01 -8.51
C PHE A 147 -6.12 -8.82 -7.28
N LYS A 148 -5.06 -8.00 -7.37
CA LYS A 148 -4.24 -7.66 -6.21
C LYS A 148 -5.00 -6.88 -5.14
N MET A 149 -6.20 -6.38 -5.42
CA MET A 149 -7.09 -5.78 -4.43
C MET A 149 -7.73 -6.81 -3.51
N VAL A 150 -7.83 -8.08 -3.91
CA VAL A 150 -8.43 -9.16 -3.12
C VAL A 150 -7.66 -9.38 -1.82
N GLY A 151 -8.38 -9.62 -0.72
CA GLY A 151 -7.84 -9.81 0.62
C GLY A 151 -7.43 -8.52 1.32
N ARG A 152 -7.74 -7.35 0.75
CA ARG A 152 -7.44 -6.03 1.33
C ARG A 152 -8.69 -5.38 1.91
N ILE A 153 -8.48 -4.46 2.85
CA ILE A 153 -9.54 -3.66 3.48
C ILE A 153 -9.51 -2.22 3.01
N PHE A 154 -10.67 -1.65 2.69
CA PHE A 154 -10.81 -0.28 2.21
C PHE A 154 -11.98 0.44 2.88
N PRO A 155 -11.93 1.78 3.01
CA PRO A 155 -13.13 2.56 3.22
C PRO A 155 -14.01 2.50 1.96
N CYS A 156 -15.32 2.49 2.15
CA CYS A 156 -16.29 2.47 1.06
C CYS A 156 -17.51 3.31 1.43
N LYS A 157 -17.98 4.11 0.48
CA LYS A 157 -19.21 4.88 0.57
C LYS A 157 -20.22 4.21 -0.34
N LEU A 158 -21.35 3.75 0.20
CA LEU A 158 -22.41 3.20 -0.61
C LEU A 158 -22.99 4.30 -1.50
N THR A 159 -23.22 4.00 -2.77
CA THR A 159 -23.61 4.99 -3.78
C THR A 159 -24.98 4.71 -4.35
N GLU A 160 -25.28 3.45 -4.68
CA GLU A 160 -26.53 3.06 -5.31
C GLU A 160 -27.05 1.74 -4.73
N ILE A 161 -28.37 1.55 -4.86
CA ILE A 161 -29.06 0.29 -4.57
C ILE A 161 -29.99 -0.03 -5.73
N HIS A 162 -29.83 -1.21 -6.31
CA HIS A 162 -30.58 -1.69 -7.47
C HIS A 162 -31.53 -2.80 -7.05
N ILE A 163 -32.64 -2.92 -7.77
CA ILE A 163 -33.53 -4.08 -7.67
C ILE A 163 -33.17 -5.02 -8.81
N GLN A 164 -32.76 -6.22 -8.48
CA GLN A 164 -32.56 -7.28 -9.46
C GLN A 164 -33.93 -7.92 -9.79
N THR A 165 -34.30 -7.87 -11.06
CA THR A 165 -35.57 -8.44 -11.53
C THR A 165 -35.22 -9.64 -12.41
N ILE A 166 -35.17 -10.85 -11.83
CA ILE A 166 -34.88 -12.08 -12.61
C ILE A 166 -36.21 -12.63 -13.14
N ASP A 167 -36.42 -12.52 -14.45
CA ASP A 167 -37.47 -13.25 -15.14
C ASP A 167 -37.12 -14.76 -15.13
N ASN A 168 -37.96 -15.58 -14.50
CA ASN A 168 -37.93 -17.06 -14.42
C ASN A 168 -37.24 -17.77 -13.24
N TYR A 169 -36.85 -17.10 -12.15
CA TYR A 169 -36.65 -17.84 -10.90
C TYR A 169 -38.01 -18.03 -10.20
N LYS A 170 -38.55 -19.25 -10.25
CA LYS A 170 -39.67 -19.65 -9.37
C LYS A 170 -39.19 -19.50 -7.94
N LEU A 171 -39.53 -18.36 -7.34
CA LEU A 171 -39.48 -18.09 -5.92
C LEU A 171 -40.01 -19.32 -5.17
N THR A 172 -39.11 -20.08 -4.56
CA THR A 172 -39.47 -20.83 -3.35
C THR A 172 -39.76 -19.80 -2.28
N ILE A 173 -41.02 -19.35 -2.27
CA ILE A 173 -41.84 -18.94 -1.13
C ILE A 173 -40.99 -18.57 0.11
N ASN A 174 -40.55 -17.30 0.20
CA ASN A 174 -40.66 -16.47 1.41
C ASN A 174 -39.89 -15.12 1.44
N ASN A 175 -39.10 -14.71 0.44
CA ASN A 175 -38.50 -13.35 0.45
C ASN A 175 -38.76 -12.59 -0.87
N PRO A 176 -39.40 -11.40 -0.87
CA PRO A 176 -39.78 -10.68 -2.09
C PRO A 176 -38.73 -9.70 -2.66
N SER A 177 -37.45 -9.75 -2.25
CA SER A 177 -36.47 -8.74 -2.68
C SER A 177 -35.08 -9.25 -3.03
N ASN A 178 -34.57 -8.71 -4.13
CA ASN A 178 -33.26 -8.99 -4.72
C ASN A 178 -32.44 -7.68 -4.82
N TYR A 179 -32.05 -7.05 -3.71
CA TYR A 179 -31.32 -5.78 -3.81
C TYR A 179 -29.82 -5.99 -4.03
N VAL A 180 -29.22 -5.19 -4.91
CA VAL A 180 -27.78 -5.19 -5.17
C VAL A 180 -27.21 -3.82 -4.85
N VAL A 181 -26.11 -3.77 -4.12
CA VAL A 181 -25.55 -2.52 -3.59
C VAL A 181 -24.27 -2.16 -4.34
N GLU A 182 -24.19 -0.92 -4.82
CA GLU A 182 -22.95 -0.34 -5.31
C GLU A 182 -22.26 0.53 -4.26
N GLY A 183 -20.94 0.62 -4.36
CA GLY A 183 -20.16 1.55 -3.55
C GLY A 183 -18.96 2.12 -4.28
N SER A 184 -18.34 3.12 -3.64
CA SER A 184 -17.16 3.83 -4.12
C SER A 184 -16.09 3.90 -3.02
N ILE A 185 -14.91 3.37 -3.33
CA ILE A 185 -13.71 3.53 -2.51
C ILE A 185 -13.14 4.94 -2.73
N GLU A 186 -13.13 5.42 -3.98
CA GLU A 186 -12.59 6.75 -4.32
C GLU A 186 -13.30 7.86 -3.53
N LEU A 187 -14.63 7.86 -3.53
CA LEU A 187 -15.41 8.84 -2.78
C LEU A 187 -15.16 8.72 -1.27
N ALA A 188 -15.06 7.51 -0.74
CA ALA A 188 -14.82 7.27 0.67
C ALA A 188 -13.44 7.75 1.13
N GLU A 189 -12.39 7.42 0.37
CA GLU A 189 -11.04 7.90 0.63
C GLU A 189 -10.99 9.43 0.62
N TRP A 190 -11.63 10.06 -0.36
CA TRP A 190 -11.71 11.51 -0.44
C TRP A 190 -12.41 12.11 0.79
N LEU A 191 -13.61 11.62 1.13
CA LEU A 191 -14.40 12.12 2.27
C LEU A 191 -13.64 12.04 3.59
N THR A 192 -13.10 10.86 3.91
CA THR A 192 -12.37 10.62 5.17
C THR A 192 -11.07 11.42 5.26
N ASN A 193 -10.33 11.55 4.16
CA ASN A 193 -9.05 12.26 4.15
C ASN A 193 -9.23 13.78 4.02
N TYR A 194 -10.32 14.27 3.44
CA TYR A 194 -10.62 15.70 3.30
C TYR A 194 -10.72 16.38 4.66
N GLN A 195 -11.44 15.78 5.61
CA GLN A 195 -11.55 16.34 6.96
C GLN A 195 -10.17 16.49 7.63
N LEU A 196 -9.29 15.52 7.43
CA LEU A 196 -7.93 15.56 7.99
C LEU A 196 -7.06 16.60 7.29
N LEU A 197 -7.14 16.71 5.96
CA LEU A 197 -6.46 17.75 5.19
C LEU A 197 -6.87 19.13 5.68
N GLN A 198 -8.16 19.39 5.84
CA GLN A 198 -8.68 20.68 6.33
C GLN A 198 -8.15 21.02 7.73
N GLN A 199 -8.04 20.03 8.62
CA GLN A 199 -7.44 20.23 9.95
C GLN A 199 -5.94 20.60 9.87
N ILE A 200 -5.21 20.01 8.93
CA ILE A 200 -3.78 20.27 8.71
C ILE A 200 -3.53 21.60 7.96
N GLU A 201 -4.43 22.03 7.08
CA GLU A 201 -4.30 23.25 6.27
C GLU A 201 -4.84 24.50 6.95
N LYS A 202 -6.07 24.49 7.49
CA LYS A 202 -6.70 25.64 8.19
C LYS A 202 -5.93 26.11 9.43
N SER A 203 -4.95 25.32 9.86
CA SER A 203 -4.07 25.59 11.00
C SER A 203 -2.77 26.31 10.64
N LYS A 204 -2.47 26.51 9.36
CA LYS A 204 -1.31 27.31 8.91
C LYS A 204 -1.49 28.81 9.14
N ASP A 205 -2.72 29.31 9.06
CA ASP A 205 -3.02 30.75 9.05
C ASP A 205 -3.46 31.33 10.41
N ASN A 206 -3.58 30.49 11.46
CA ASN A 206 -4.09 30.90 12.77
C ASN A 206 -3.20 30.38 13.92
N SER A 207 -2.66 31.27 14.75
CA SER A 207 -1.71 30.95 15.83
C SER A 207 -2.25 30.00 16.89
N SER A 208 -3.56 30.03 17.18
CA SER A 208 -4.24 29.11 18.10
C SER A 208 -4.42 27.70 17.52
N ARG A 209 -4.76 27.59 16.22
CA ARG A 209 -4.95 26.33 15.49
C ARG A 209 -3.64 25.63 15.11
N ASN A 210 -2.52 26.34 15.18
CA ASN A 210 -1.19 25.77 14.99
C ASN A 210 -0.89 24.69 16.05
N ARG A 211 -1.51 24.77 17.23
CA ARG A 211 -1.44 23.74 18.26
C ARG A 211 -2.14 22.44 17.82
N ASP A 212 -3.30 22.52 17.17
CA ASP A 212 -4.02 21.34 16.68
C ASP A 212 -3.26 20.64 15.57
N ARG A 213 -2.66 21.39 14.65
CA ARG A 213 -1.74 20.86 13.64
C ARG A 213 -0.58 20.14 14.27
N LYS A 214 0.10 20.80 15.20
CA LYS A 214 1.24 20.24 15.92
C LYS A 214 0.83 18.96 16.64
N ASN A 215 -0.31 18.95 17.31
CA ASN A 215 -0.87 17.77 17.96
C ASN A 215 -1.15 16.64 16.96
N ILE A 216 -1.71 16.92 15.77
CA ILE A 216 -1.97 15.90 14.75
C ILE A 216 -0.67 15.29 14.21
N LEU A 217 0.36 16.12 13.97
CA LEU A 217 1.63 15.67 13.39
C LEU A 217 2.56 15.00 14.41
N GLU A 218 2.51 15.41 15.68
CA GLU A 218 3.40 14.89 16.72
C GLU A 218 2.84 13.65 17.42
N ARG A 219 1.50 13.49 17.45
CA ARG A 219 0.87 12.32 18.09
C ARG A 219 1.13 11.05 17.28
N THR A 220 1.26 9.96 18.01
CA THR A 220 1.20 8.61 17.43
C THR A 220 -0.24 8.28 17.07
N HIS A 221 -0.44 7.73 15.88
CA HIS A 221 -1.72 7.20 15.39
C HIS A 221 -1.60 5.70 15.23
N GLU A 222 -2.74 5.02 15.32
CA GLU A 222 -2.85 3.58 15.09
C GLU A 222 -3.68 3.32 13.83
N GLY A 223 -3.33 2.26 13.11
CA GLY A 223 -4.13 1.76 12.01
C GLY A 223 -3.84 0.31 11.68
N ILE A 224 -4.58 -0.19 10.69
CA ILE A 224 -4.43 -1.54 10.15
C ILE A 224 -3.87 -1.44 8.75
N VAL A 225 -2.86 -2.24 8.42
CA VAL A 225 -2.27 -2.28 7.08
C VAL A 225 -3.30 -2.81 6.09
N SER A 226 -3.74 -1.98 5.14
CA SER A 226 -4.69 -2.37 4.10
C SER A 226 -4.02 -2.93 2.86
N ALA A 227 -2.79 -2.50 2.56
CA ALA A 227 -2.06 -2.98 1.39
C ALA A 227 -0.55 -2.89 1.60
N VAL A 228 0.16 -3.89 1.08
CA VAL A 228 1.62 -3.85 0.91
C VAL A 228 1.94 -3.73 -0.58
N ILE A 229 2.74 -2.72 -0.94
CA ILE A 229 3.09 -2.39 -2.33
C ILE A 229 4.61 -2.54 -2.48
N ASN A 230 5.06 -3.59 -3.16
CA ASN A 230 6.49 -3.92 -3.28
C ASN A 230 7.22 -3.26 -4.46
N ASN A 231 6.51 -2.71 -5.44
CA ASN A 231 7.09 -2.39 -6.74
C ASN A 231 7.14 -0.89 -7.06
N GLY A 232 8.27 -0.46 -7.62
CA GLY A 232 8.49 0.87 -8.20
C GLY A 232 8.74 1.97 -7.17
N SER A 233 8.75 3.22 -7.64
CA SER A 233 8.92 4.42 -6.81
C SER A 233 7.79 4.64 -5.79
N ASN A 234 6.70 3.89 -5.89
CA ASN A 234 5.55 3.93 -4.99
C ASN A 234 5.51 2.77 -4.00
N ALA A 235 6.64 2.06 -3.80
CA ALA A 235 6.74 1.01 -2.81
C ALA A 235 6.50 1.55 -1.40
N GLY A 236 5.77 0.81 -0.58
CA GLY A 236 5.32 1.21 0.75
C GLY A 236 4.05 0.48 1.16
N ILE A 237 3.45 0.93 2.24
CA ILE A 237 2.20 0.38 2.77
C ILE A 237 1.09 1.41 2.76
N MET A 238 -0.14 0.92 2.64
CA MET A 238 -1.35 1.68 2.93
C MET A 238 -1.86 1.24 4.30
N VAL A 239 -2.24 2.20 5.14
CA VAL A 239 -2.75 1.99 6.48
C VAL A 239 -4.11 2.66 6.59
N MET A 240 -5.11 1.93 7.11
CA MET A 240 -6.44 2.44 7.40
C MET A 240 -6.57 2.70 8.89
N THR A 241 -6.92 3.93 9.28
CA THR A 241 -7.11 4.28 10.69
C THR A 241 -8.48 3.84 11.20
N LYS A 242 -8.72 3.93 12.52
CA LYS A 242 -10.04 3.71 13.13
C LYS A 242 -11.12 4.65 12.58
N LYS A 243 -10.74 5.82 12.07
CA LYS A 243 -11.64 6.78 11.40
C LYS A 243 -11.76 6.53 9.88
N LEU A 244 -11.30 5.37 9.42
CA LEU A 244 -11.33 4.94 8.01
C LEU A 244 -10.52 5.83 7.06
N GLN A 245 -9.62 6.65 7.60
CA GLN A 245 -8.69 7.47 6.82
C GLN A 245 -7.60 6.57 6.24
N THR A 246 -7.20 6.82 4.99
CA THR A 246 -6.13 6.07 4.33
C THR A 246 -4.83 6.85 4.32
N VAL A 247 -3.78 6.24 4.88
CA VAL A 247 -2.45 6.83 5.01
C VAL A 247 -1.45 5.99 4.23
N PHE A 248 -0.65 6.65 3.40
CA PHE A 248 0.45 5.99 2.68
C PHE A 248 1.76 6.19 3.44
N ILE A 249 2.45 5.09 3.75
CA ILE A 249 3.79 5.13 4.35
C ILE A 249 4.77 4.57 3.31
N PRO A 250 5.66 5.38 2.73
CA PRO A 250 6.61 4.91 1.73
C PRO A 250 7.62 3.94 2.35
N LYS A 251 8.14 2.97 1.57
CA LYS A 251 9.02 1.89 2.05
C LYS A 251 10.13 2.37 3.01
N HIS A 252 10.82 3.46 2.65
CA HIS A 252 11.94 4.01 3.42
C HIS A 252 11.54 4.65 4.78
N ARG A 253 10.24 4.75 5.07
CA ARG A 253 9.65 5.24 6.33
C ARG A 253 8.84 4.18 7.05
N VAL A 254 8.86 2.92 6.60
CA VAL A 254 8.15 1.83 7.28
C VAL A 254 8.96 1.38 8.49
N SER A 255 10.19 0.94 8.27
CA SER A 255 11.10 0.47 9.33
C SER A 255 12.55 0.63 8.87
N TYR A 256 13.49 0.68 9.79
CA TYR A 256 14.91 0.56 9.46
C TYR A 256 15.25 -0.80 8.83
N GLU A 257 14.50 -1.87 9.12
CA GLU A 257 14.64 -3.17 8.44
C GLU A 257 14.52 -3.04 6.91
N CYS A 258 13.67 -2.12 6.43
CA CYS A 258 13.48 -1.87 5.00
C CYS A 258 14.68 -1.19 4.32
N ASP A 259 15.66 -0.69 5.09
CA ASP A 259 16.93 -0.16 4.57
C ASP A 259 17.93 -1.29 4.25
N SER A 260 17.67 -2.51 4.75
CA SER A 260 18.47 -3.69 4.41
C SER A 260 18.46 -3.94 2.90
N SER A 261 19.61 -4.38 2.39
CA SER A 261 19.75 -4.75 0.98
C SER A 261 19.09 -6.09 0.63
N PHE A 262 18.56 -6.80 1.63
CA PHE A 262 18.11 -8.20 1.51
C PHE A 262 16.69 -8.45 2.00
N VAL A 263 16.11 -7.49 2.74
CA VAL A 263 14.77 -7.63 3.31
C VAL A 263 13.75 -6.98 2.38
N ASN A 264 12.73 -7.75 2.02
CA ASN A 264 11.59 -7.24 1.29
C ASN A 264 10.54 -6.67 2.25
N LEU A 265 9.71 -5.75 1.75
CA LEU A 265 8.74 -5.06 2.60
C LEU A 265 7.67 -6.02 3.15
N ASP A 266 7.29 -7.04 2.40
CA ASP A 266 6.37 -8.11 2.80
C ASP A 266 6.94 -9.08 3.84
N GLU A 267 8.25 -9.05 4.11
CA GLU A 267 8.86 -9.77 5.24
C GLU A 267 8.79 -8.95 6.54
N VAL A 268 8.62 -7.63 6.45
CA VAL A 268 8.56 -6.70 7.59
C VAL A 268 7.12 -6.50 8.07
N VAL A 269 6.18 -6.43 7.12
CA VAL A 269 4.79 -6.07 7.41
C VAL A 269 3.84 -6.79 6.47
N SER A 270 2.72 -7.24 7.01
CA SER A 270 1.65 -7.96 6.33
C SER A 270 0.35 -7.15 6.31
N VAL A 271 -0.54 -7.48 5.36
CA VAL A 271 -1.92 -6.96 5.38
C VAL A 271 -2.61 -7.43 6.66
N PHE A 272 -3.42 -6.57 7.27
CA PHE A 272 -4.07 -6.72 8.57
C PHE A 272 -3.20 -6.54 9.81
N ASP A 273 -1.89 -6.30 9.66
CA ASP A 273 -1.07 -5.93 10.81
C ASP A 273 -1.55 -4.62 11.42
N ARG A 274 -1.56 -4.56 12.75
CA ARG A 274 -1.77 -3.32 13.49
C ARG A 274 -0.44 -2.58 13.60
N VAL A 275 -0.43 -1.32 13.21
CA VAL A 275 0.78 -0.49 13.20
C VAL A 275 0.53 0.85 13.85
N GLU A 276 1.59 1.38 14.45
CA GLU A 276 1.66 2.74 14.95
C GLU A 276 2.49 3.61 14.00
N PHE A 277 2.12 4.87 13.81
CA PHE A 277 2.85 5.78 12.94
C PHE A 277 2.57 7.24 13.29
N LYS A 278 3.41 8.16 12.82
CA LYS A 278 3.15 9.60 12.83
C LYS A 278 2.76 10.09 11.45
N ILE A 279 1.83 11.04 11.38
CA ILE A 279 1.48 11.70 10.13
C ILE A 279 2.55 12.74 9.83
N THR A 280 3.09 12.72 8.61
CA THR A 280 4.13 13.66 8.16
C THR A 280 3.58 14.78 7.29
N GLY A 281 2.44 14.56 6.64
CA GLY A 281 1.79 15.58 5.84
C GLY A 281 0.54 15.12 5.12
N ALA A 282 -0.14 16.07 4.49
CA ALA A 282 -1.32 15.87 3.68
C ALA A 282 -1.28 16.84 2.49
N ASN A 283 -1.67 16.39 1.31
CA ASN A 283 -1.84 17.26 0.13
C ASN A 283 -2.83 16.68 -0.87
N THR A 284 -3.38 17.56 -1.71
CA THR A 284 -4.12 17.17 -2.91
C THR A 284 -3.15 16.87 -4.04
N GLN A 285 -3.35 15.75 -4.74
CA GLN A 285 -2.54 15.31 -5.86
C GLN A 285 -3.38 15.12 -7.11
N LYS A 286 -2.79 15.48 -8.25
CA LYS A 286 -3.36 15.21 -9.57
C LYS A 286 -3.00 13.78 -10.00
N PRO A 287 -3.91 13.04 -10.65
CA PRO A 287 -3.59 11.73 -11.21
C PRO A 287 -2.51 11.81 -12.28
N SER A 288 -1.50 10.95 -12.15
CA SER A 288 -0.46 10.75 -13.17
C SER A 288 -1.03 10.15 -14.46
N PRO A 289 -0.35 10.26 -15.62
CA PRO A 289 -0.82 9.65 -16.87
C PRO A 289 -1.17 8.16 -16.74
N ASN A 290 -0.32 7.39 -16.04
CA ASN A 290 -0.56 5.97 -15.78
C ASN A 290 -1.76 5.69 -14.86
N GLN A 291 -2.12 6.62 -13.97
CA GLN A 291 -3.34 6.53 -13.16
C GLN A 291 -4.57 6.86 -14.00
N ARG A 292 -4.48 7.88 -14.86
CA ARG A 292 -5.56 8.25 -15.77
C ARG A 292 -5.88 7.14 -16.79
N GLU A 293 -4.88 6.40 -17.30
CA GLU A 293 -5.15 5.20 -18.14
C GLU A 293 -6.00 4.14 -17.43
N ARG A 294 -5.99 4.13 -16.09
CA ARG A 294 -6.80 3.28 -15.21
C ARG A 294 -8.08 3.97 -14.73
N HIS A 295 -8.49 5.05 -15.40
CA HIS A 295 -9.69 5.84 -15.11
C HIS A 295 -9.69 6.59 -13.77
N ILE A 296 -8.53 6.78 -13.13
CA ILE A 296 -8.42 7.70 -12.00
C ILE A 296 -8.30 9.11 -12.56
N ILE A 297 -9.41 9.87 -12.53
CA ILE A 297 -9.52 11.18 -13.20
C ILE A 297 -9.69 12.35 -12.24
N HIS A 298 -10.14 12.10 -11.01
CA HIS A 298 -10.32 13.14 -10.00
C HIS A 298 -9.03 13.40 -9.20
N ASP A 299 -8.88 14.63 -8.73
CA ASP A 299 -7.84 14.97 -7.77
C ASP A 299 -8.11 14.21 -6.46
N TYR A 300 -7.06 13.66 -5.86
CA TYR A 300 -7.17 12.83 -4.66
C TYR A 300 -6.33 13.36 -3.52
N ILE A 301 -6.70 13.01 -2.29
CA ILE A 301 -6.04 13.49 -1.08
C ILE A 301 -5.08 12.43 -0.58
N ARG A 302 -3.80 12.77 -0.54
CA ARG A 302 -2.74 11.89 -0.05
C ARG A 302 -2.31 12.34 1.34
N ILE A 303 -2.53 11.45 2.32
CA ILE A 303 -1.95 11.54 3.65
C ILE A 303 -0.69 10.68 3.67
N GLU A 304 0.42 11.24 4.17
CA GLU A 304 1.68 10.53 4.33
C GLU A 304 2.01 10.27 5.79
N GLY A 305 2.51 9.07 6.09
CA GLY A 305 2.94 8.67 7.42
C GLY A 305 4.41 8.27 7.49
N ASP A 306 4.87 8.08 8.71
CA ASP A 306 6.19 7.58 9.07
C ASP A 306 6.06 6.69 10.31
N MET A 307 6.39 5.42 10.15
CA MET A 307 6.40 4.41 11.21
C MET A 307 7.81 4.27 11.79
N LYS A 308 8.82 4.38 10.92
CA LYS A 308 10.25 4.33 11.24
C LYS A 308 10.68 5.36 12.30
N VAL A 309 10.03 6.52 12.36
CA VAL A 309 10.28 7.55 13.40
C VAL A 309 10.03 7.07 14.84
N LEU A 310 9.32 5.96 15.02
CA LEU A 310 9.04 5.37 16.33
C LEU A 310 10.11 4.33 16.73
N GLU A 311 11.00 3.96 15.82
CA GLU A 311 12.08 3.01 16.06
C GLU A 311 13.36 3.73 16.50
N GLU A 312 14.20 3.04 17.27
CA GLU A 312 15.56 3.49 17.51
C GLU A 312 16.38 3.30 16.23
N ALA A 313 17.09 4.35 15.79
CA ALA A 313 17.93 4.25 14.60
C ALA A 313 19.08 3.25 14.85
N PRO A 314 19.32 2.27 13.96
CA PRO A 314 20.44 1.34 14.11
C PRO A 314 21.79 2.04 14.24
N GLN A 315 21.93 3.22 13.64
CA GLN A 315 23.16 4.02 13.74
C GLN A 315 23.38 4.52 15.17
N ASP A 316 22.33 4.99 15.83
CA ASP A 316 22.40 5.51 17.20
C ASP A 316 22.65 4.36 18.18
N ALA A 317 21.93 3.24 18.03
CA ALA A 317 22.15 2.03 18.81
C ALA A 317 23.61 1.51 18.69
N LEU A 318 24.17 1.49 17.48
CA LEU A 318 25.55 1.07 17.26
C LEU A 318 26.56 2.05 17.87
N ILE A 319 26.30 3.36 17.78
CA ILE A 319 27.13 4.40 18.41
C ILE A 319 27.16 4.22 19.92
N GLU A 320 26.00 4.06 20.56
CA GLU A 320 25.89 3.82 22.00
C GLU A 320 26.69 2.58 22.42
N MET A 321 26.57 1.48 21.67
CA MET A 321 27.35 0.27 21.94
C MET A 321 28.87 0.49 21.83
N ILE A 322 29.32 1.31 20.87
CA ILE A 322 30.75 1.65 20.71
C ILE A 322 31.24 2.47 21.91
N ASP A 323 30.49 3.51 22.29
CA ASP A 323 30.84 4.41 23.38
C ASP A 323 30.87 3.66 24.74
N ASP A 324 29.94 2.72 24.94
CA ASP A 324 29.88 1.84 26.09
C ASP A 324 30.92 0.70 26.07
N LYS A 325 31.77 0.63 25.03
CA LYS A 325 32.78 -0.43 24.83
C LYS A 325 32.18 -1.85 24.81
N LYS A 326 30.92 -2.00 24.38
CA LYS A 326 30.19 -3.29 24.31
C LYS A 326 30.35 -4.01 22.97
N VAL A 327 31.01 -3.39 21.99
CA VAL A 327 31.20 -3.94 20.64
C VAL A 327 32.45 -4.82 20.53
N ILE A 328 33.57 -4.42 21.14
CA ILE A 328 34.85 -5.10 20.98
C ILE A 328 34.81 -6.47 21.68
N GLY A 329 35.24 -7.51 20.96
CA GLY A 329 35.25 -8.90 21.43
C GLY A 329 33.90 -9.62 21.29
N ARG A 330 32.83 -8.91 20.90
CA ARG A 330 31.50 -9.48 20.71
C ARG A 330 31.35 -10.09 19.31
N LEU A 331 30.55 -11.15 19.24
CA LEU A 331 30.17 -11.82 18.01
C LEU A 331 28.99 -11.09 17.37
N PHE A 332 29.10 -10.79 16.07
CA PHE A 332 28.03 -10.23 15.25
C PHE A 332 27.79 -11.11 14.03
N LYS A 333 26.55 -11.12 13.55
CA LYS A 333 26.24 -11.67 12.23
C LYS A 333 26.37 -10.58 11.18
N VAL A 334 27.00 -10.91 10.07
CA VAL A 334 27.08 -10.03 8.90
C VAL A 334 26.67 -10.78 7.65
N ARG A 335 26.08 -10.07 6.70
CA ARG A 335 25.66 -10.60 5.40
C ARG A 335 26.49 -9.98 4.28
N PHE A 336 27.03 -10.79 3.36
CA PHE A 336 27.85 -10.27 2.27
C PHE A 336 27.01 -9.49 1.25
N ILE A 337 27.36 -8.23 1.02
CA ILE A 337 26.85 -7.43 -0.11
C ILE A 337 27.73 -7.65 -1.33
N SER A 338 29.05 -7.55 -1.14
CA SER A 338 30.01 -7.79 -2.22
C SER A 338 31.29 -8.41 -1.68
N PHE A 339 31.73 -9.50 -2.32
CA PHE A 339 33.00 -10.15 -2.01
C PHE A 339 34.09 -9.63 -2.95
N ASP A 340 35.10 -8.94 -2.40
CA ASP A 340 36.32 -8.55 -3.13
C ASP A 340 37.56 -9.14 -2.43
N PRO A 341 38.21 -10.16 -3.01
CA PRO A 341 39.39 -10.79 -2.42
C PRO A 341 40.68 -9.95 -2.57
N GLN A 342 40.69 -8.93 -3.43
CA GLN A 342 41.84 -8.04 -3.64
C GLN A 342 41.77 -6.78 -2.75
N SER A 343 40.58 -6.42 -2.27
CA SER A 343 40.37 -5.25 -1.42
C SER A 343 39.64 -5.58 -0.10
N LEU A 344 38.58 -4.85 0.24
CA LEU A 344 37.77 -5.06 1.44
C LEU A 344 36.40 -5.59 1.03
N HIS A 345 35.92 -6.64 1.71
CA HIS A 345 34.57 -7.14 1.50
C HIS A 345 33.55 -6.13 2.02
N THR A 346 32.46 -5.92 1.32
CA THR A 346 31.35 -5.10 1.84
C THR A 346 30.30 -6.02 2.44
N VAL A 347 30.00 -5.81 3.70
CA VAL A 347 29.01 -6.59 4.46
C VAL A 347 27.98 -5.67 5.10
N GLU A 348 26.80 -6.18 5.39
CA GLU A 348 25.75 -5.53 6.19
C GLU A 348 25.71 -6.19 7.57
N LEU A 349 25.59 -5.41 8.64
CA LEU A 349 25.33 -5.98 9.97
C LEU A 349 23.87 -6.45 10.04
N VAL A 350 23.64 -7.71 10.40
CA VAL A 350 22.28 -8.27 10.42
C VAL A 350 21.42 -7.60 11.48
N ASP A 351 21.97 -7.36 12.67
CA ASP A 351 21.26 -6.70 13.78
C ASP A 351 21.16 -5.16 13.62
N PHE A 352 21.78 -4.60 12.57
CA PHE A 352 21.75 -3.17 12.29
C PHE A 352 21.44 -2.92 10.80
N PRO A 353 20.17 -3.09 10.41
CA PRO A 353 19.73 -2.99 9.02
C PRO A 353 20.21 -1.69 8.35
N GLY A 354 20.65 -1.83 7.09
CA GLY A 354 21.17 -0.71 6.31
C GLY A 354 22.58 -0.22 6.68
N ILE A 355 23.18 -0.68 7.79
CA ILE A 355 24.57 -0.37 8.13
C ILE A 355 25.52 -1.26 7.35
N LYS A 356 26.18 -0.64 6.36
CA LYS A 356 27.18 -1.28 5.50
C LYS A 356 28.57 -1.03 6.04
N ILE A 357 29.41 -2.06 6.04
CA ILE A 357 30.76 -2.04 6.60
C ILE A 357 31.72 -2.67 5.59
N LYS A 358 32.90 -2.07 5.45
CA LYS A 358 34.02 -2.71 4.77
C LYS A 358 34.82 -3.53 5.76
N MET A 359 34.83 -4.83 5.55
CA MET A 359 35.52 -5.80 6.37
C MET A 359 36.86 -6.16 5.73
N LYS A 360 37.92 -6.16 6.54
CA LYS A 360 39.25 -6.62 6.14
C LYS A 360 39.41 -8.09 6.51
N ASP A 361 39.82 -8.91 5.54
CA ASP A 361 40.14 -10.32 5.81
C ASP A 361 41.40 -10.43 6.68
N SER A 362 41.36 -11.34 7.66
CA SER A 362 42.54 -11.78 8.43
C SER A 362 43.39 -12.83 7.70
N GLY A 363 43.06 -13.15 6.45
CA GLY A 363 43.73 -14.14 5.59
C GLY A 363 43.05 -15.51 5.54
N SER A 364 41.91 -15.66 6.21
CA SER A 364 41.15 -16.91 6.33
C SER A 364 39.89 -16.95 5.46
N LEU A 365 39.29 -15.80 5.14
CA LEU A 365 38.09 -15.74 4.30
C LEU A 365 38.40 -15.99 2.82
N ASN A 366 39.59 -15.60 2.33
CA ASN A 366 40.01 -15.80 0.94
C ASN A 366 40.10 -17.28 0.49
N ARG A 367 39.93 -18.25 1.40
CA ARG A 367 39.92 -19.68 1.08
C ARG A 367 38.52 -20.24 0.78
N VAL A 368 37.47 -19.47 1.02
CA VAL A 368 36.07 -19.90 0.83
C VAL A 368 35.35 -18.89 -0.07
N PRO A 369 34.80 -19.29 -1.22
CA PRO A 369 34.03 -18.39 -2.07
C PRO A 369 32.66 -18.11 -1.42
N PHE A 370 32.43 -16.87 -1.01
CA PHE A 370 31.13 -16.40 -0.51
C PHE A 370 30.31 -15.77 -1.64
N LYS A 371 29.00 -15.96 -1.58
CA LYS A 371 28.03 -15.32 -2.46
C LYS A 371 27.39 -14.13 -1.75
N GLN A 372 26.84 -13.22 -2.56
CA GLN A 372 25.98 -12.17 -2.04
C GLN A 372 24.81 -12.80 -1.27
N GLY A 373 24.55 -12.32 -0.06
CA GLY A 373 23.53 -12.85 0.84
C GLY A 373 24.03 -13.89 1.84
N ASP A 374 25.24 -14.42 1.68
CA ASP A 374 25.79 -15.37 2.65
C ASP A 374 25.98 -14.68 4.01
N GLU A 375 25.52 -15.34 5.07
CA GLU A 375 25.68 -14.89 6.45
C GLU A 375 26.87 -15.57 7.13
N ILE A 376 27.67 -14.77 7.82
CA ILE A 376 28.79 -15.25 8.62
C ILE A 376 28.81 -14.58 10.00
N SER A 377 29.46 -15.25 10.95
CA SER A 377 29.72 -14.67 12.26
C SER A 377 31.13 -14.06 12.32
N VAL A 378 31.23 -12.84 12.83
CA VAL A 378 32.48 -12.09 12.94
C VAL A 378 32.66 -11.57 14.36
N VAL A 379 33.89 -11.61 14.85
CA VAL A 379 34.25 -10.96 16.12
C VAL A 379 34.83 -9.60 15.81
N ILE A 380 34.23 -8.55 16.37
CA ILE A 380 34.73 -7.20 16.19
C ILE A 380 35.95 -6.99 17.08
N GLN A 381 37.07 -6.62 16.48
CA GLN A 381 38.33 -6.36 17.17
C GLN A 381 38.52 -4.90 17.54
N ASP A 382 37.92 -4.02 16.74
CA ASP A 382 38.12 -2.58 16.82
C ASP A 382 36.92 -1.90 16.15
N ALA A 383 36.34 -0.88 16.79
CA ALA A 383 35.18 -0.16 16.27
C ALA A 383 35.27 1.32 16.62
N HIS A 384 35.18 2.17 15.60
CA HIS A 384 35.16 3.62 15.74
C HIS A 384 34.13 4.23 14.81
N TYR A 385 33.61 5.40 15.16
CA TYR A 385 32.75 6.18 14.29
C TYR A 385 33.24 7.63 14.17
N ARG A 386 32.85 8.30 13.08
CA ARG A 386 33.06 9.74 12.91
C ARG A 386 31.92 10.39 12.14
N TRP A 387 31.58 11.62 12.51
CA TRP A 387 30.64 12.45 11.77
C TRP A 387 31.32 13.15 10.59
N VAL A 388 30.65 13.20 9.44
CA VAL A 388 31.14 13.81 8.20
C VAL A 388 30.06 14.67 7.58
N ASP A 389 30.39 15.91 7.24
CA ASP A 389 29.44 16.82 6.60
C ASP A 389 29.15 16.41 5.15
N ALA A 390 27.86 16.32 4.83
CA ALA A 390 27.37 15.91 3.50
C ALA A 390 27.82 16.84 2.35
N LYS A 391 28.23 18.09 2.64
CA LYS A 391 28.70 19.08 1.66
C LYS A 391 30.18 18.97 1.28
N SER A 392 30.95 18.06 1.90
CA SER A 392 32.40 17.91 1.65
C SER A 392 32.76 17.10 0.39
N ARG A 393 31.93 17.16 -0.66
CA ARG A 393 32.33 16.69 -2.00
C ARG A 393 33.31 17.70 -2.61
N GLY A 394 34.60 17.65 -2.27
CA GLY A 394 35.58 18.41 -3.04
C GLY A 394 36.95 18.74 -2.45
N ARG A 395 37.33 18.32 -1.23
CA ARG A 395 38.71 18.52 -0.77
C ARG A 395 39.31 17.26 -0.17
N ARG A 396 40.29 16.73 -0.93
CA ARG A 396 41.37 15.81 -0.53
C ARG A 396 41.42 15.55 0.98
N VAL A 397 40.87 14.42 1.41
CA VAL A 397 41.42 13.71 2.57
C VAL A 397 42.26 12.57 2.02
N ALA A 398 43.43 12.95 1.51
CA ALA A 398 44.49 12.00 1.19
C ALA A 398 45.21 11.64 2.50
N LYS A 399 44.85 10.50 3.09
CA LYS A 399 45.80 9.58 3.75
C LYS A 399 45.06 8.31 4.16
N LYS A 400 45.29 7.24 3.38
CA LYS A 400 45.31 5.82 3.76
C LYS A 400 44.67 5.47 5.13
N THR A 401 43.37 5.64 5.24
CA THR A 401 42.52 4.95 6.21
C THR A 401 41.27 4.51 5.48
N GLU A 402 40.98 3.23 5.59
CA GLU A 402 39.86 2.53 4.98
C GLU A 402 38.56 3.07 5.60
N GLU A 403 37.73 3.75 4.79
CA GLU A 403 36.58 4.56 5.23
C GLU A 403 35.28 4.05 4.58
N VAL A 404 34.18 4.04 5.36
CA VAL A 404 32.86 3.52 4.94
C VAL A 404 31.78 4.58 5.14
N SER A 405 30.94 4.81 4.13
CA SER A 405 29.80 5.73 4.18
C SER A 405 28.47 5.02 4.38
N SER A 406 27.71 5.43 5.41
CA SER A 406 26.27 5.23 5.48
C SER A 406 25.58 6.26 4.57
N ASN A 407 24.58 5.82 3.81
CA ASN A 407 23.72 6.70 3.01
C ASN A 407 22.40 6.86 3.76
N SER A 408 22.30 7.85 4.67
CA SER A 408 21.00 8.44 4.97
C SER A 408 20.65 9.44 3.86
N GLN A 409 19.41 9.37 3.35
CA GLN A 409 18.86 10.34 2.41
C GLN A 409 17.90 11.27 3.15
N ASN A 410 18.24 12.57 3.15
CA ASN A 410 17.47 13.77 3.54
C ASN A 410 17.09 13.85 5.03
N THR A 411 17.62 14.80 5.83
CA THR A 411 17.60 16.27 5.66
C THR A 411 18.78 16.94 6.40
N GLU A 412 19.61 17.78 5.76
CA GLU A 412 20.75 18.51 6.38
C GLU A 412 21.67 17.72 7.36
N GLU A 413 21.69 16.39 7.24
CA GLU A 413 22.28 15.50 8.26
C GLU A 413 23.77 15.25 8.06
N LYS A 414 24.50 15.29 9.19
CA LYS A 414 25.86 14.76 9.32
C LYS A 414 25.82 13.26 9.04
N LYS A 415 26.69 12.77 8.15
CA LYS A 415 26.82 11.33 7.88
C LYS A 415 27.75 10.69 8.89
N CYS A 416 27.35 9.57 9.49
CA CYS A 416 28.23 8.80 10.38
C CYS A 416 28.96 7.70 9.60
N LEU A 417 30.30 7.71 9.65
CA LEU A 417 31.14 6.66 9.08
C LEU A 417 31.58 5.69 10.17
N PHE A 418 31.33 4.40 9.99
CA PHE A 418 31.82 3.36 10.88
C PHE A 418 33.09 2.72 10.32
N ARG A 419 34.07 2.49 11.19
CA ARG A 419 35.25 1.70 10.91
C ARG A 419 35.30 0.54 11.88
N ILE A 420 35.07 -0.66 11.36
CA ILE A 420 35.09 -1.90 12.14
C ILE A 420 36.15 -2.82 11.58
N LYS A 421 37.12 -3.22 12.41
CA LYS A 421 37.99 -4.35 12.11
C LYS A 421 37.41 -5.57 12.78
N SER A 422 37.34 -6.68 12.06
CA SER A 422 36.84 -7.93 12.60
C SER A 422 37.73 -9.10 12.20
N ARG A 423 37.60 -10.21 12.94
CA ARG A 423 38.14 -11.52 12.54
C ARG A 423 36.99 -12.49 12.34
N PHE A 424 37.15 -13.36 11.35
CA PHE A 424 36.25 -14.48 11.15
C PHE A 424 36.31 -15.40 12.37
N ASN A 425 35.14 -15.81 12.90
CA ASN A 425 35.07 -16.85 13.91
C ASN A 425 34.40 -18.07 13.28
N SER A 426 35.13 -19.17 13.16
CA SER A 426 34.63 -20.36 12.51
C SER A 426 33.56 -21.03 13.37
N PHE A 427 32.29 -20.82 13.03
CA PHE A 427 31.26 -21.83 13.24
C PHE A 427 30.55 -22.04 11.90
N TYR A 428 30.61 -23.28 11.42
CA TYR A 428 29.89 -23.74 10.24
C TYR A 428 28.42 -23.31 10.34
N PRO A 429 27.83 -22.65 9.32
CA PRO A 429 26.40 -22.45 9.32
C PRO A 429 25.75 -23.82 9.13
N ASN A 430 24.69 -24.07 9.90
CA ASN A 430 23.73 -25.11 9.66
C ASN A 430 23.26 -25.04 8.20
N ARG A 431 23.90 -25.83 7.31
CA ARG A 431 23.21 -26.43 6.18
C ARG A 431 22.29 -27.51 6.73
N VAL A 432 21.23 -27.11 7.42
CA VAL A 432 20.06 -27.97 7.56
C VAL A 432 19.02 -27.40 6.63
N ASN A 433 19.02 -27.94 5.41
CA ASN A 433 17.84 -27.93 4.57
C ASN A 433 16.69 -28.47 5.42
N SER A 434 15.76 -27.59 5.77
CA SER A 434 14.42 -27.96 6.19
C SER A 434 13.68 -28.53 4.98
N LYS A 435 13.99 -29.79 4.62
CA LYS A 435 13.11 -30.80 4.00
C LYS A 435 13.95 -31.93 3.41
N ILE A 436 13.44 -33.15 3.60
CA ILE A 436 13.85 -34.45 3.05
C ILE A 436 14.90 -35.19 3.89
N LEU A 437 14.42 -35.87 4.94
CA LEU A 437 14.48 -37.33 5.08
C LEU A 437 13.66 -37.73 6.32
N SER A 438 12.34 -37.78 6.15
CA SER A 438 11.59 -38.87 6.76
C SER A 438 12.09 -40.19 6.14
N THR A 439 12.00 -41.27 6.92
CA THR A 439 12.20 -42.69 6.58
C THR A 439 13.61 -43.30 6.69
N PHE A 440 13.68 -44.34 7.56
CA PHE A 440 14.72 -45.36 7.81
C PHE A 440 15.91 -44.92 8.69
N PHE A 441 16.12 -45.43 9.92
CA PHE A 441 16.13 -46.85 10.33
C PHE A 441 15.38 -47.17 11.64
N THR A 442 14.94 -48.42 11.65
CA THR A 442 14.28 -49.26 12.65
C THR A 442 15.04 -49.51 13.95
N SER A 443 14.30 -49.60 15.05
CA SER A 443 14.19 -50.80 15.89
C SER A 443 12.74 -50.94 16.35
#